data_AF-A0A151SQW7-F1
#
_entry.id   AF-A0A151SQW7-F1
#
_cell.length_a   1.000
_cell.length_b   1.000
_cell.length_c   1.000
_cell.angle_alpha   90.00
_cell.angle_beta   90.00
_cell.angle_gamma   90.00
#
_symmetry.space_group_name_H-M   'P 1'
#
loop_
_entity.id
_entity.type
_entity.pdbx_description
1 polymer ?
#
loop_
_entity_poly.entity_id
_entity_poly.type
_entity_poly.pdbx_seq_one_letter_code
_entity_poly.pdbx_strand_id
1 'polypeptide(L)'
;MEETIKNQSGTSLLVPSVQELAKQKLSTVPERYIQPQHEHMLVISEEDNRILEIPVIDMHNLLSLEFGSAELDKLHHACKEWGFFQIITNGIYRSIEHRATVSSEKERLSIATFYSPTQDGVVGPASSLITEQTPARFKSIGVKDYFKGLFSRKLDGKSYVDVMRI
;
A
#
# COMPACT_ATOMS: atom_id res chain seq x y z
N MET A 1 23.04 -27.05 -1.52
CA MET A 1 23.87 -25.84 -1.63
C MET A 1 23.21 -24.95 -2.66
N GLU A 2 22.47 -23.93 -2.22
CA GLU A 2 21.93 -22.92 -3.13
C GLU A 2 23.05 -21.93 -3.48
N GLU A 3 23.54 -21.97 -4.72
CA GLU A 3 24.50 -20.98 -5.22
C GLU A 3 23.82 -19.61 -5.27
N THR A 4 24.34 -18.68 -4.49
CA THR A 4 23.85 -17.31 -4.45
C THR A 4 24.37 -16.54 -5.66
N ILE A 5 23.61 -16.57 -6.76
CA ILE A 5 23.90 -15.76 -7.94
C ILE A 5 23.53 -14.30 -7.61
N LYS A 6 24.55 -13.43 -7.54
CA LYS A 6 24.38 -11.97 -7.33
C LYS A 6 24.22 -11.27 -8.68
N ASN A 7 23.32 -10.28 -8.77
CA ASN A 7 23.14 -9.46 -9.97
C ASN A 7 24.18 -8.31 -10.03
N GLN A 8 24.49 -7.84 -11.24
CA GLN A 8 25.52 -6.80 -11.47
C GLN A 8 24.98 -5.37 -11.24
N SER A 9 23.68 -5.20 -11.00
CA SER A 9 23.01 -3.88 -10.96
C SER A 9 22.28 -3.59 -9.64
N GLY A 10 22.48 -4.40 -8.60
CA GLY A 10 21.83 -4.22 -7.30
C GLY A 10 22.38 -5.12 -6.20
N THR A 11 21.90 -4.92 -4.98
CA THR A 11 22.23 -5.76 -3.81
C THR A 11 21.19 -6.85 -3.56
N SER A 12 20.20 -7.00 -4.45
CA SER A 12 19.10 -7.96 -4.27
C SER A 12 19.49 -9.37 -4.72
N LEU A 13 19.12 -10.36 -3.91
CA LEU A 13 19.25 -11.78 -4.24
C LEU A 13 18.40 -12.08 -5.48
N LEU A 14 18.92 -12.89 -6.41
CA LEU A 14 18.10 -13.40 -7.50
C LEU A 14 16.99 -14.29 -6.92
N VAL A 15 15.75 -13.96 -7.26
CA VAL A 15 14.56 -14.70 -6.83
C VAL A 15 14.13 -15.63 -7.98
N PRO A 16 14.15 -16.96 -7.80
CA PRO A 16 13.68 -17.89 -8.82
C PRO A 16 12.18 -17.76 -9.10
N SER A 17 11.77 -18.13 -10.31
CA SER A 17 10.37 -18.13 -10.73
C SER A 17 9.55 -19.13 -9.93
N VAL A 18 8.57 -18.63 -9.17
CA VAL A 18 7.63 -19.47 -8.41
C VAL A 18 6.75 -20.31 -9.36
N GLN A 19 6.47 -19.82 -10.57
CA GLN A 19 5.71 -20.56 -11.57
C GLN A 19 6.47 -21.80 -12.07
N GLU A 20 7.79 -21.70 -12.24
CA GLU A 20 8.61 -22.87 -12.61
C GLU A 20 8.82 -23.81 -11.42
N LEU A 21 8.99 -23.28 -10.20
CA LEU A 21 9.06 -24.08 -8.98
C LEU A 21 7.78 -24.91 -8.76
N ALA A 22 6.60 -24.34 -9.03
CA ALA A 22 5.33 -25.06 -8.88
C ALA A 22 5.17 -26.26 -9.84
N LYS A 23 5.88 -26.26 -10.98
CA LYS A 23 5.91 -27.41 -11.90
C LYS A 23 6.80 -28.54 -11.39
N GLN A 24 7.79 -28.21 -10.55
CA GLN A 24 8.58 -29.19 -9.83
C GLN A 24 7.69 -29.73 -8.72
N LYS A 25 7.37 -31.03 -8.73
CA LYS A 25 6.47 -31.66 -7.75
C LYS A 25 7.13 -31.75 -6.36
N LEU A 26 7.38 -30.61 -5.74
CA LEU A 26 8.00 -30.48 -4.43
C LEU A 26 7.00 -30.93 -3.35
N SER A 27 7.48 -31.67 -2.36
CA SER A 27 6.67 -32.11 -1.21
C SER A 27 6.56 -31.06 -0.10
N THR A 28 7.44 -30.05 -0.10
CA THR A 28 7.52 -29.01 0.92
C THR A 28 7.86 -27.65 0.32
N VAL A 29 7.34 -26.58 0.91
CA VAL A 29 7.65 -25.19 0.52
C VAL A 29 9.09 -24.83 0.95
N PRO A 30 9.93 -24.26 0.08
CA PRO A 30 11.28 -23.84 0.46
C PRO A 30 11.27 -22.78 1.57
N GLU A 31 12.25 -22.84 2.47
CA GLU A 31 12.33 -22.02 3.69
C GLU A 31 12.22 -20.51 3.42
N ARG A 32 12.81 -20.02 2.32
CA ARG A 32 12.76 -18.60 1.92
C ARG A 32 11.35 -18.05 1.65
N TYR A 33 10.35 -18.92 1.46
CA TYR A 33 8.94 -18.55 1.27
C TYR A 33 8.09 -18.76 2.52
N ILE A 34 8.68 -19.30 3.60
CA ILE A 34 8.00 -19.49 4.88
C ILE A 34 8.11 -18.18 5.67
N GLN A 35 6.97 -17.57 5.98
CA GLN A 35 6.92 -16.39 6.84
C GLN A 35 7.11 -16.83 8.31
N PRO A 36 8.10 -16.28 9.05
CA PRO A 36 8.27 -16.60 10.47
C PRO A 36 7.02 -16.19 11.28
N GLN A 37 6.54 -17.07 12.17
CA GLN A 37 5.30 -16.89 12.92
C GLN A 37 5.34 -15.76 13.97
N HIS A 38 6.47 -15.07 14.15
CA HIS A 38 6.75 -14.25 15.34
C HIS A 38 6.70 -12.73 15.19
N GLU A 39 6.35 -12.18 14.03
CA GLU A 39 6.22 -10.71 13.91
C GLU A 39 4.88 -10.34 13.25
N HIS A 40 4.01 -9.71 14.05
CA HIS A 40 2.68 -9.19 13.72
C HIS A 40 1.52 -10.20 13.66
N MET A 41 1.31 -10.94 14.75
CA MET A 41 -0.06 -11.26 15.14
C MET A 41 -0.65 -10.00 15.81
N LEU A 42 -1.11 -9.04 14.99
CA LEU A 42 -2.16 -8.15 15.48
C LEU A 42 -3.42 -9.01 15.57
N VAL A 43 -3.51 -9.78 16.65
CA VAL A 43 -4.77 -10.38 17.08
C VAL A 43 -5.67 -9.18 17.32
N ILE A 44 -6.72 -9.05 16.50
CA ILE A 44 -7.86 -8.22 16.86
C ILE A 44 -8.36 -8.85 18.16
N SER A 45 -7.98 -8.27 19.30
CA SER A 45 -8.41 -8.74 20.60
C SER A 45 -9.93 -8.67 20.63
N GLU A 46 -10.59 -9.78 20.97
CA GLU A 46 -12.05 -9.88 21.10
C GLU A 46 -12.64 -8.85 22.10
N GLU A 47 -11.79 -8.16 22.86
CA GLU A 47 -12.15 -7.11 23.81
C GLU A 47 -12.37 -5.73 23.18
N ASP A 48 -11.91 -5.47 21.96
CA ASP A 48 -12.14 -4.19 21.26
C ASP A 48 -13.30 -4.35 20.27
N ASN A 49 -14.49 -4.59 20.82
CA ASN A 49 -15.75 -4.75 20.08
C ASN A 49 -16.26 -3.42 19.47
N ARG A 50 -15.36 -2.51 19.13
CA ARG A 50 -15.61 -1.48 18.15
C ARG A 50 -15.30 -2.13 16.81
N ILE A 51 -16.34 -2.62 16.14
CA ILE A 51 -16.22 -2.97 14.73
C ILE A 51 -15.68 -1.71 14.04
N LEU A 52 -14.38 -1.71 13.72
CA LEU A 52 -13.76 -0.70 12.90
C LEU A 52 -14.28 -0.95 11.48
N GLU A 53 -15.50 -0.49 11.21
CA GLU A 53 -16.09 -0.52 9.88
C GLU A 53 -15.28 0.43 9.00
N ILE A 54 -14.51 -0.17 8.09
CA ILE A 54 -13.72 0.57 7.10
C ILE A 54 -14.66 1.53 6.37
N PRO A 55 -14.34 2.83 6.27
CA PRO A 55 -15.20 3.79 5.61
C PRO A 55 -15.50 3.36 4.18
N VAL A 56 -16.77 3.43 3.80
CA VAL A 56 -17.26 3.09 2.47
C VAL A 56 -17.71 4.36 1.77
N ILE A 57 -17.11 4.63 0.61
CA ILE A 57 -17.39 5.80 -0.23
C ILE A 57 -18.12 5.34 -1.49
N ASP A 58 -19.34 5.81 -1.67
CA ASP A 58 -20.14 5.55 -2.85
C ASP A 58 -19.81 6.56 -3.97
N MET A 59 -19.27 6.09 -5.10
CA MET A 59 -18.91 6.97 -6.23
C MET A 59 -20.10 7.62 -6.91
N HIS A 60 -21.26 6.97 -6.92
CA HIS A 60 -22.46 7.55 -7.51
C HIS A 60 -22.92 8.73 -6.65
N ASN A 61 -22.93 8.56 -5.33
CA ASN A 61 -23.26 9.65 -4.40
C ASN A 61 -22.21 10.77 -4.45
N LEU A 62 -20.92 10.42 -4.52
CA LEU A 62 -19.83 11.41 -4.59
C LEU A 62 -19.92 12.30 -5.83
N LEU A 63 -20.39 11.74 -6.95
CA LEU A 63 -20.58 12.48 -8.20
C LEU A 63 -21.99 13.08 -8.34
N SER A 64 -22.88 12.83 -7.37
CA SER A 64 -24.25 13.35 -7.37
C SER A 64 -24.30 14.81 -6.92
N LEU A 65 -25.13 15.62 -7.56
CA LEU A 65 -25.41 17.00 -7.13
C LEU A 65 -26.20 17.07 -5.83
N GLU A 66 -27.00 16.05 -5.52
CA GLU A 66 -27.86 16.01 -4.32
C GLU A 66 -27.12 15.46 -3.10
N PHE A 67 -26.28 14.45 -3.29
CA PHE A 67 -25.61 13.72 -2.20
C PHE A 67 -24.09 13.96 -2.13
N GLY A 68 -23.52 14.69 -3.08
CA GLY A 68 -22.07 14.85 -3.22
C GLY A 68 -21.39 15.48 -2.01
N SER A 69 -22.02 16.45 -1.34
CA SER A 69 -21.45 17.09 -0.15
C SER A 69 -21.29 16.11 1.02
N ALA A 70 -22.34 15.37 1.35
CA ALA A 70 -22.33 14.40 2.43
C ALA A 70 -21.33 13.25 2.16
N GLU A 71 -21.25 12.79 0.92
CA GLU A 71 -20.30 11.73 0.55
C GLU A 71 -18.85 12.24 0.50
N LEU A 72 -18.63 13.50 0.11
CA LEU A 72 -17.33 14.16 0.17
C LEU A 72 -16.85 14.35 1.60
N ASP A 73 -17.74 14.67 2.54
CA ASP A 73 -17.41 14.77 3.96
C ASP A 73 -16.98 13.41 4.54
N LYS A 74 -17.64 12.31 4.13
CA LYS A 74 -17.21 10.96 4.49
C LYS A 74 -15.83 10.64 3.91
N LEU A 75 -15.57 11.00 2.65
CA LEU A 75 -14.26 10.81 2.02
C LEU A 75 -13.18 11.60 2.75
N HIS A 76 -13.45 12.86 3.10
CA HIS A 76 -12.54 13.69 3.88
C HIS A 76 -12.22 13.05 5.24
N HIS A 77 -13.26 12.61 5.96
CA HIS A 77 -13.11 11.94 7.25
C HIS A 77 -12.29 10.64 7.13
N ALA A 78 -12.55 9.82 6.11
CA ALA A 78 -11.81 8.60 5.86
C ALA A 78 -10.34 8.85 5.55
N CYS A 79 -10.03 9.82 4.69
CA CYS A 79 -8.66 10.22 4.41
C CYS A 79 -7.90 10.70 5.66
N LYS A 80 -8.60 11.40 6.56
CA LYS A 80 -8.00 12.00 7.76
C LYS A 80 -7.76 10.99 8.88
N GLU A 81 -8.74 10.14 9.17
CA GLU A 81 -8.72 9.27 10.35
C GLU A 81 -8.27 7.83 10.04
N TRP A 82 -8.44 7.36 8.79
CA TRP A 82 -8.13 5.98 8.40
C TRP A 82 -6.94 5.84 7.46
N GLY A 83 -6.76 6.79 6.54
CA GLY A 83 -5.71 6.73 5.50
C GLY A 83 -5.98 5.69 4.39
N PHE A 84 -7.08 4.93 4.51
CA PHE A 84 -7.61 4.03 3.49
C PHE A 84 -9.14 3.97 3.61
N PHE A 85 -9.82 3.61 2.52
CA PHE A 85 -11.27 3.48 2.46
C PHE A 85 -11.67 2.53 1.33
N GLN A 86 -12.88 1.99 1.43
CA GLN A 86 -13.50 1.22 0.36
C GLN A 86 -14.23 2.17 -0.58
N ILE A 87 -14.16 1.90 -1.87
CA ILE A 87 -14.99 2.56 -2.86
C ILE A 87 -16.04 1.55 -3.33
N ILE A 88 -17.31 1.92 -3.24
CA ILE A 88 -18.41 1.18 -3.86
C ILE A 88 -18.87 1.97 -5.08
N THR A 89 -18.87 1.29 -6.22
CA THR A 89 -19.37 1.83 -7.49
C THR A 89 -20.62 1.05 -7.91
N ASN A 90 -21.55 0.83 -6.97
CA ASN A 90 -22.69 -0.08 -7.13
C ASN A 90 -22.28 -1.50 -7.59
N GLY A 91 -21.25 -2.07 -6.95
CA GLY A 91 -20.78 -3.43 -7.20
C GLY A 91 -19.84 -3.61 -8.39
N ILE A 92 -19.49 -2.55 -9.15
CA ILE A 92 -18.55 -2.68 -10.29
C ILE A 92 -17.11 -2.89 -9.80
N TYR A 93 -16.69 -2.23 -8.72
CA TYR A 93 -15.38 -2.38 -8.11
C TYR A 93 -15.51 -2.47 -6.58
N ARG A 94 -14.80 -3.41 -5.95
CA ARG A 94 -14.70 -3.55 -4.49
C ARG A 94 -13.23 -3.46 -4.10
N SER A 95 -12.88 -2.48 -3.27
CA SER A 95 -11.53 -2.28 -2.73
C SER A 95 -11.50 -2.66 -1.24
N ILE A 96 -10.46 -3.36 -0.76
CA ILE A 96 -10.25 -3.78 0.64
C ILE A 96 -8.74 -3.76 0.99
N GLU A 97 -8.34 -4.00 2.24
CA GLU A 97 -6.95 -4.39 2.50
C GLU A 97 -6.65 -5.69 1.77
N HIS A 98 -5.69 -5.64 0.85
CA HIS A 98 -5.43 -6.75 -0.07
C HIS A 98 -4.13 -7.45 0.30
N ARG A 99 -4.24 -8.60 0.97
CA ARG A 99 -3.22 -9.64 0.88
C ARG A 99 -3.66 -10.66 -0.16
N ALA A 100 -2.79 -10.94 -1.12
CA ALA A 100 -2.99 -12.10 -1.98
C ALA A 100 -2.55 -13.35 -1.19
N THR A 101 -3.49 -14.25 -0.92
CA THR A 101 -3.19 -15.58 -0.39
C THR A 101 -3.09 -16.57 -1.55
N VAL A 102 -2.24 -17.59 -1.38
CA VAL A 102 -2.07 -18.67 -2.37
C VAL A 102 -3.11 -19.78 -2.14
N SER A 103 -3.40 -20.56 -3.19
CA SER A 103 -4.23 -21.76 -3.13
C SER A 103 -3.42 -22.96 -3.63
N SER A 104 -3.60 -24.14 -3.02
CA SER A 104 -3.01 -25.40 -3.51
C SER A 104 -3.66 -25.89 -4.80
N GLU A 105 -4.88 -25.43 -5.10
CA GLU A 105 -5.71 -26.01 -6.16
C GLU A 105 -5.68 -25.22 -7.46
N LYS A 106 -5.54 -23.89 -7.38
CA LYS A 106 -5.72 -23.00 -8.52
C LYS A 106 -4.74 -21.83 -8.51
N GLU A 107 -4.21 -21.52 -9.68
CA GLU A 107 -3.48 -20.28 -9.91
C GLU A 107 -4.42 -19.07 -9.91
N ARG A 108 -3.89 -17.93 -9.49
CA ARG A 108 -4.59 -16.63 -9.50
C ARG A 108 -3.76 -15.62 -10.26
N LEU A 109 -4.38 -14.99 -11.25
CA LEU A 109 -3.80 -13.87 -12.01
C LEU A 109 -4.51 -12.57 -11.63
N SER A 110 -3.75 -11.49 -11.48
CA SER A 110 -4.30 -10.14 -11.28
C SER A 110 -3.35 -9.09 -11.83
N ILE A 111 -3.92 -7.99 -12.32
CA ILE A 111 -3.17 -6.81 -12.79
C ILE A 111 -3.51 -5.64 -11.86
N ALA A 112 -2.49 -4.95 -11.37
CA ALA A 112 -2.66 -3.75 -10.55
C ALA A 112 -2.17 -2.53 -11.34
N THR A 113 -2.97 -1.46 -11.32
CA THR A 113 -2.63 -0.17 -11.95
C THR A 113 -2.39 0.85 -10.84
N PHE A 114 -1.21 1.48 -10.87
CA PHE A 114 -0.84 2.51 -9.91
C PHE A 114 -0.89 3.88 -10.58
N TYR A 115 -1.67 4.80 -10.02
CA TYR A 115 -1.66 6.20 -10.43
C TYR A 115 -0.61 6.94 -9.61
N SER A 116 0.45 7.41 -10.27
CA SER A 116 1.56 8.12 -9.64
C SER A 116 1.73 9.52 -10.23
N PRO A 117 2.30 10.48 -9.48
CA PRO A 117 2.67 11.79 -10.01
C PRO A 117 3.65 11.68 -11.19
N THR A 118 3.65 12.69 -12.05
CA THR A 118 4.62 12.78 -13.16
C THR A 118 6.04 12.96 -12.63
N GLN A 119 7.06 12.45 -13.34
CA GLN A 119 8.43 12.46 -12.83
C GLN A 119 9.05 13.86 -12.70
N ASP A 120 8.54 14.82 -13.48
CA ASP A 120 8.89 16.24 -13.46
C ASP A 120 8.10 17.05 -12.41
N GLY A 121 7.16 16.41 -11.72
CA GLY A 121 6.39 17.04 -10.66
C GLY A 121 7.16 17.21 -9.35
N VAL A 122 6.51 17.90 -8.41
CA VAL A 122 6.98 18.09 -7.03
C VAL A 122 5.99 17.42 -6.08
N VAL A 123 6.51 16.68 -5.10
CA VAL A 123 5.75 16.12 -3.97
C VAL A 123 6.01 16.97 -2.75
N GLY A 124 4.94 17.43 -2.11
CA GLY A 124 4.99 18.20 -0.87
C GLY A 124 3.59 18.56 -0.39
N PRO A 125 3.46 19.25 0.76
CA PRO A 125 2.16 19.73 1.22
C PRO A 125 1.54 20.69 0.19
N ALA A 126 0.25 20.55 -0.09
CA ALA A 126 -0.47 21.50 -0.93
C ALA A 126 -0.41 22.89 -0.31
N SER A 127 -0.06 23.91 -1.10
CA SER A 127 0.15 25.28 -0.60
C SER A 127 -1.07 25.86 0.10
N SER A 128 -2.28 25.52 -0.36
CA SER A 128 -3.55 25.93 0.25
C SER A 128 -3.81 25.35 1.64
N LEU A 129 -3.09 24.28 2.03
CA LEU A 129 -3.20 23.66 3.36
C LEU A 129 -2.17 24.22 4.35
N ILE A 130 -1.21 25.02 3.88
CA ILE A 130 -0.19 25.63 4.72
C ILE A 130 -0.72 26.97 5.22
N THR A 131 -0.96 27.05 6.52
CA THR A 131 -1.44 28.26 7.21
C THR A 131 -0.62 28.51 8.48
N GLU A 132 -0.86 29.63 9.17
CA GLU A 132 -0.26 29.86 10.50
C GLU A 132 -0.70 28.79 11.51
N GLN A 133 -1.94 28.31 11.40
CA GLN A 133 -2.51 27.28 12.28
C GLN A 133 -2.07 25.87 11.86
N THR A 134 -1.73 25.68 10.58
CA THR A 134 -1.29 24.40 10.00
C THR A 134 0.02 24.60 9.23
N PRO A 135 1.16 24.79 9.92
CA PRO A 135 2.44 25.02 9.25
C PRO A 135 2.91 23.78 8.48
N ALA A 136 3.78 23.98 7.49
CA ALA A 136 4.37 22.90 6.72
C ALA A 136 5.15 21.93 7.64
N ARG A 137 4.79 20.65 7.61
CA ARG A 137 5.46 19.58 8.38
C ARG A 137 6.40 18.73 7.54
N PHE A 138 6.34 18.87 6.22
CA PHE A 138 7.11 18.09 5.26
C PHE A 138 7.72 19.00 4.19
N LYS A 139 8.90 18.63 3.73
CA LYS A 139 9.63 19.27 2.64
C LYS A 139 8.97 18.97 1.31
N SER A 140 9.09 19.90 0.37
CA SER A 140 8.75 19.69 -1.03
C SER A 140 9.99 19.22 -1.80
N ILE A 141 9.90 18.10 -2.51
CA ILE A 141 11.00 17.54 -3.31
C ILE A 141 10.50 17.07 -4.68
N GLY A 142 11.39 16.98 -5.67
CA GLY A 142 11.05 16.43 -6.98
C GLY A 142 10.59 14.97 -6.87
N VAL A 143 9.57 14.58 -7.65
CA VAL A 143 9.03 13.21 -7.67
C VAL A 143 10.14 12.17 -7.93
N LYS A 144 11.08 12.51 -8.81
CA LYS A 144 12.23 11.66 -9.13
C LYS A 144 13.13 11.40 -7.91
N ASP A 145 13.40 12.45 -7.12
CA ASP A 145 14.19 12.35 -5.91
C ASP A 145 13.44 11.63 -4.79
N TYR A 146 12.12 11.84 -4.71
CA TYR A 146 11.24 11.09 -3.82
C TYR A 146 11.36 9.59 -4.06
N PHE A 147 11.14 9.13 -5.30
CA PHE A 147 11.22 7.70 -5.62
C PHE A 147 12.64 7.14 -5.47
N LYS A 148 13.67 7.90 -5.85
CA LYS A 148 15.06 7.50 -5.66
C LYS A 148 15.36 7.25 -4.18
N GLY A 149 14.96 8.15 -3.29
CA GLY A 149 15.15 7.95 -1.85
C GLY A 149 14.28 6.82 -1.29
N LEU A 150 13.02 6.71 -1.73
CA LEU A 150 12.12 5.64 -1.32
C LEU A 150 12.69 4.24 -1.61
N PHE A 151 13.28 4.04 -2.79
CA PHE A 151 13.82 2.74 -3.23
C PHE A 151 15.27 2.47 -2.80
N SER A 152 16.03 3.49 -2.41
CA SER A 152 17.43 3.32 -1.95
C SER A 152 17.57 3.16 -0.44
N ARG A 153 16.50 3.43 0.33
CA ARG A 153 16.54 3.35 1.79
C ARG A 153 16.67 1.90 2.29
N LYS A 154 17.30 1.75 3.45
CA LYS A 154 17.22 0.50 4.22
C LYS A 154 15.82 0.38 4.85
N LEU A 155 15.31 -0.84 4.92
CA LEU A 155 14.06 -1.15 5.61
C LEU A 155 14.36 -1.31 7.11
N ASP A 156 14.49 -0.19 7.82
CA ASP A 156 14.83 -0.11 9.25
C ASP A 156 13.65 0.38 10.12
N GLY A 157 12.42 0.21 9.63
CA GLY A 157 11.19 0.55 10.33
C GLY A 157 10.74 2.02 10.21
N LYS A 158 11.56 2.93 9.65
CA LYS A 158 11.13 4.31 9.38
C LYS A 158 10.31 4.38 8.10
N SER A 159 9.37 5.32 7.96
CA SER A 159 8.75 5.62 6.66
C SER A 159 9.64 6.58 5.87
N TYR A 160 9.63 6.52 4.54
CA TYR A 160 10.34 7.54 3.74
C TYR A 160 9.72 8.93 3.94
N VAL A 161 8.43 8.99 4.27
CA VAL A 161 7.73 10.23 4.64
C VAL A 161 8.38 10.90 5.86
N ASP A 162 8.96 10.14 6.79
CA ASP A 162 9.66 10.70 7.95
C ASP A 162 10.99 11.37 7.57
N VAL A 163 11.65 10.92 6.50
CA VAL A 163 12.84 11.58 5.95
C VAL A 163 12.50 12.97 5.40
N MET A 164 11.27 13.13 4.91
CA MET A 164 10.78 14.41 4.39
C MET A 164 10.32 15.37 5.49
N ARG A 165 10.23 14.93 6.76
CA ARG A 165 9.78 15.79 7.86
C ARG A 165 10.75 16.98 8.06
N ILE A 166 10.19 18.13 8.43
CA ILE A 166 10.94 19.36 8.79
C ILE A 166 11.32 19.30 10.27
#